data_AF-A0A9P6EXZ8-F1
#
_entry.id   AF-A0A9P6EXZ8-F1
#
_cell.length_a   1.000
_cell.length_b   1.000
_cell.length_c   1.000
_cell.angle_alpha   90.00
_cell.angle_beta   90.00
_cell.angle_gamma   90.00
#
_symmetry.space_group_name_H-M   'P 1'
#
loop_
_entity.id
_entity.type
_entity.pdbx_description
1 polymer ?
#
loop_
_entity_poly.entity_id
_entity_poly.type
_entity_poly.pdbx_seq_one_letter_code
_entity_poly.pdbx_strand_id
1 'polypeptide(L)'
;MNGIDFDTLNQQDNFSSLNRYSHSKLVNILFAKALTRRLANERVYVNVAHLGLVATEIGRSSKDMMGTVGDKAGQLLNAVMGYSAEEGALTQLYLATSPEIENRDVTGQYFIPIAKRDPVM
;
A
#
# COMPACT_ATOMS: atom_id res chain seq x y z
N MET A 1 -12.52 9.58 -4.54
CA MET A 1 -11.33 10.37 -4.92
C MET A 1 -11.30 10.44 -6.44
N ASN A 2 -11.06 11.62 -7.03
CA ASN A 2 -11.07 11.85 -8.48
C ASN A 2 -9.68 11.68 -9.14
N GLY A 3 -8.79 10.88 -8.54
CA GLY A 3 -7.39 10.75 -8.97
C GLY A 3 -6.45 11.74 -8.28
N ILE A 4 -5.25 11.92 -8.85
CA ILE A 4 -4.25 12.89 -8.37
C ILE A 4 -4.36 14.16 -9.20
N ASP A 5 -4.56 15.28 -8.50
CA ASP A 5 -4.36 16.62 -9.05
C ASP A 5 -2.89 17.01 -8.84
N PHE A 6 -2.14 17.08 -9.93
CA PHE A 6 -0.71 17.40 -9.90
C PHE A 6 -0.44 18.89 -9.64
N ASP A 7 -1.39 19.77 -9.97
CA ASP A 7 -1.22 21.23 -9.81
C ASP A 7 -1.33 21.65 -8.35
N THR A 8 -2.13 20.92 -7.57
CA THR A 8 -2.37 21.21 -6.15
C THR A 8 -1.63 20.30 -5.18
N LEU A 9 -0.88 19.30 -5.68
CA LEU A 9 -0.27 18.23 -4.88
C LEU A 9 0.60 18.72 -3.70
N ASN A 10 1.32 19.83 -3.89
CA ASN A 10 2.24 20.39 -2.90
C ASN A 10 1.65 21.51 -2.04
N GLN A 11 0.38 21.88 -2.23
CA GLN A 11 -0.25 22.95 -1.46
C GLN A 11 -0.50 22.46 -0.02
N GLN A 12 -0.02 23.18 0.99
CA GLN A 12 -0.04 22.76 2.40
C GLN A 12 -1.43 22.82 3.05
N ASP A 13 -2.36 23.57 2.50
CA ASP A 13 -3.66 23.83 3.15
C ASP A 13 -4.86 23.08 2.51
N ASN A 14 -4.65 22.40 1.38
CA ASN A 14 -5.76 21.82 0.61
C ASN A 14 -6.22 20.42 1.04
N PHE A 15 -5.45 19.72 1.87
CA PHE A 15 -5.70 18.33 2.19
C PHE A 15 -5.54 18.04 3.68
N SER A 16 -6.52 17.33 4.24
CA SER A 16 -6.37 16.66 5.53
C SER A 16 -5.20 15.69 5.50
N SER A 17 -4.62 15.39 6.67
CA SER A 17 -3.52 14.43 6.81
C SER A 17 -3.85 13.07 6.19
N LEU A 18 -5.11 12.61 6.34
CA LEU A 18 -5.57 11.36 5.71
C LEU A 18 -5.60 11.45 4.18
N ASN A 19 -6.07 12.56 3.60
CA ASN A 19 -6.06 12.73 2.14
C ASN A 19 -4.63 12.77 1.59
N ARG A 20 -3.71 13.47 2.27
CA ARG A 20 -2.27 13.48 1.90
C ARG A 20 -1.68 12.07 1.93
N TYR A 21 -1.98 11.32 3.00
CA TYR A 21 -1.55 9.94 3.12
C TYR A 21 -2.10 9.08 1.98
N SER A 22 -3.40 9.16 1.70
CA SER A 22 -4.03 8.43 0.58
C SER A 22 -3.43 8.80 -0.77
N HIS A 23 -3.13 10.08 -1.04
CA HIS A 23 -2.42 10.49 -2.25
C HIS A 23 -1.01 9.89 -2.32
N SER A 24 -0.24 9.89 -1.23
CA SER A 24 1.11 9.29 -1.23
C SER A 24 1.08 7.79 -1.55
N LYS A 25 0.08 7.06 -1.04
CA LYS A 25 -0.10 5.63 -1.36
C LYS A 25 -0.54 5.40 -2.81
N LEU A 26 -1.40 6.27 -3.35
CA LEU A 26 -1.75 6.24 -4.77
C LEU A 26 -0.54 6.51 -5.67
N VAL A 27 0.31 7.48 -5.31
CA VAL A 27 1.56 7.76 -6.04
C VAL A 27 2.49 6.55 -6.06
N ASN A 28 2.61 5.79 -4.95
CA ASN A 28 3.41 4.56 -4.93
C ASN A 28 2.91 3.52 -5.94
N ILE A 29 1.58 3.37 -6.09
CA ILE A 29 0.98 2.47 -7.09
C ILE A 29 1.33 2.92 -8.51
N LEU A 30 1.16 4.22 -8.79
CA LEU A 30 1.49 4.78 -10.10
C LEU A 30 2.98 4.68 -10.41
N PHE A 31 3.83 4.91 -9.42
CA PHE A 31 5.28 4.75 -9.53
C PHE A 31 5.65 3.32 -9.90
N ALA A 32 5.11 2.32 -9.18
CA ALA A 32 5.36 0.91 -9.49
C ALA A 32 4.94 0.58 -10.93
N LYS A 33 3.73 0.97 -11.37
CA LYS A 33 3.27 0.76 -12.76
C LYS A 33 4.19 1.44 -13.77
N ALA A 34 4.69 2.64 -13.47
CA ALA A 34 5.58 3.37 -14.36
C ALA A 34 7.00 2.80 -14.37
N LEU A 35 7.46 2.22 -13.26
CA LEU A 35 8.75 1.55 -13.15
C LEU A 35 8.72 0.21 -13.90
N THR A 36 7.66 -0.59 -13.77
CA THR A 36 7.46 -1.82 -14.55
C THR A 36 7.63 -1.57 -16.04
N ARG A 37 7.04 -0.50 -16.59
CA ARG A 37 7.18 -0.15 -18.02
C ARG A 37 8.61 0.21 -18.42
N ARG A 38 9.36 0.86 -17.53
CA ARG A 38 10.74 1.28 -17.79
C ARG A 38 11.71 0.09 -17.76
N LEU A 39 11.43 -0.89 -16.91
CA LEU A 39 12.27 -2.07 -16.71
C LEU A 39 11.79 -3.28 -17.53
N ALA A 40 10.93 -3.09 -18.54
CA ALA A 40 10.30 -4.19 -19.29
C ALA A 40 11.28 -5.14 -20.00
N ASN A 41 12.52 -4.69 -20.25
CA ASN A 41 13.58 -5.49 -20.86
C ASN A 41 14.65 -5.93 -19.86
N GLU A 42 14.45 -5.66 -18.57
CA GLU A 42 15.35 -6.05 -17.49
C GLU A 42 14.74 -7.22 -16.72
N ARG A 43 15.58 -8.04 -16.09
CA ARG A 43 15.14 -9.12 -15.20
C ARG A 43 14.85 -8.57 -13.80
N VAL A 44 13.98 -7.56 -13.72
CA VAL A 44 13.57 -6.89 -12.49
C VAL A 44 12.05 -6.88 -12.40
N TYR A 45 11.52 -7.52 -11.36
CA TYR A 45 10.08 -7.67 -11.14
C TYR A 45 9.59 -6.60 -10.17
N VAL A 46 8.59 -5.83 -10.58
CA VAL A 46 8.06 -4.70 -9.81
C VAL A 46 6.57 -4.92 -9.59
N ASN A 47 6.15 -5.14 -8.36
CA ASN A 47 4.75 -5.37 -7.99
C ASN A 47 4.35 -4.47 -6.82
N VAL A 48 3.04 -4.28 -6.62
CA VAL A 48 2.50 -3.53 -5.48
C VAL A 48 2.01 -4.51 -4.41
N ALA A 49 2.43 -4.30 -3.17
CA ALA A 49 1.99 -5.07 -2.02
C ALA A 49 1.12 -4.22 -1.09
N HIS A 50 -0.17 -4.53 -1.02
CA HIS A 50 -1.08 -3.99 -0.02
C HIS A 50 -1.22 -4.97 1.13
N LEU A 51 -0.64 -4.63 2.28
CA LEU A 51 -0.52 -5.54 3.43
C LEU A 51 -1.79 -5.63 4.29
N GLY A 52 -2.82 -4.84 3.95
CA GLY A 52 -4.03 -4.77 4.75
C GLY A 52 -3.84 -3.88 5.98
N LEU A 53 -4.80 -3.96 6.90
CA LEU A 53 -4.65 -3.43 8.24
C LEU A 53 -3.72 -4.36 9.01
N VAL A 54 -2.45 -3.99 9.15
CA VAL A 54 -1.49 -4.74 9.97
C VAL A 54 -1.42 -4.05 11.33
N ALA A 55 -1.45 -4.83 12.41
CA ALA A 55 -1.31 -4.38 13.79
C ALA A 55 0.13 -3.90 14.06
N THR A 56 0.46 -2.72 13.52
CA THR A 56 1.76 -2.06 13.66
C THR A 56 1.59 -0.67 14.27
N GLU A 57 2.69 -0.10 14.73
CA GLU A 57 2.79 1.26 15.29
C GLU A 57 2.49 2.40 14.29
N ILE A 58 2.03 2.10 13.06
CA ILE A 58 1.56 3.11 12.08
C ILE A 58 0.50 4.02 12.71
N GLY A 59 -0.23 3.52 13.71
CA GLY A 59 -1.22 4.27 14.46
C GLY A 59 -0.67 5.31 15.45
N ARG A 60 0.64 5.43 15.67
CA ARG A 60 1.19 6.41 16.63
C ARG A 60 0.86 7.86 16.28
N SER A 61 0.63 8.15 14.99
CA SER A 61 0.20 9.47 14.50
C SER A 61 -1.31 9.53 14.20
N SER A 62 -2.06 8.46 14.47
CA SER A 62 -3.51 8.39 14.23
C SER A 62 -4.29 9.48 14.95
N LYS A 63 -3.83 9.87 16.15
CA LYS A 63 -4.45 10.96 16.90
C LYS A 63 -4.36 12.29 16.17
N ASP A 64 -3.24 12.56 15.50
CA ASP A 64 -3.04 13.77 14.70
C ASP A 64 -3.79 13.70 13.35
N MET A 65 -4.06 12.48 12.86
CA MET A 65 -4.78 12.23 11.61
C MET A 65 -6.31 12.17 11.75
N MET A 66 -6.82 11.60 12.84
CA MET A 66 -8.23 11.21 13.00
C MET A 66 -8.84 11.70 14.33
N GLY A 67 -8.07 12.41 15.16
CA GLY A 67 -8.48 12.83 16.49
C GLY A 67 -8.56 11.65 17.48
N THR A 68 -8.76 11.98 18.77
CA THR A 68 -8.74 10.98 19.87
C THR A 68 -9.79 9.88 19.73
N VAL A 69 -10.98 10.20 19.22
CA VAL A 69 -12.07 9.21 19.04
C VAL A 69 -11.77 8.29 17.86
N GLY A 70 -11.31 8.84 16.75
CA GLY A 70 -10.93 8.06 15.56
C GLY A 70 -9.73 7.16 15.81
N ASP A 71 -8.75 7.63 16.59
CA ASP A 71 -7.60 6.83 17.02
C ASP A 71 -8.02 5.60 17.84
N LYS A 72 -8.86 5.79 18.87
CA LYS A 72 -9.37 4.67 19.70
C LYS A 72 -10.20 3.67 18.88
N ALA A 73 -11.05 4.17 17.98
CA ALA A 73 -11.82 3.31 17.08
C ALA A 73 -10.90 2.52 16.13
N GLY A 74 -9.86 3.17 15.59
CA GLY A 74 -8.86 2.53 14.72
C GLY A 74 -8.04 1.46 15.44
N GLN A 75 -7.64 1.71 16.69
CA GLN A 75 -6.94 0.72 17.51
C GLN A 75 -7.82 -0.50 17.81
N LEU A 76 -9.10 -0.29 18.13
CA LEU A 76 -10.05 -1.39 18.33
C LEU A 76 -10.27 -2.20 17.05
N LEU A 77 -10.44 -1.51 15.90
CA LEU A 77 -10.61 -2.15 14.60
C LEU A 77 -9.37 -3.00 14.24
N ASN A 78 -8.17 -2.49 14.49
CA ASN A 78 -6.92 -3.20 14.24
C ASN A 78 -6.74 -4.39 15.19
N ALA A 79 -7.16 -4.26 16.45
CA ALA A 79 -7.11 -5.37 17.40
C ALA A 79 -8.06 -6.53 17.05
N VAL A 80 -9.18 -6.24 16.37
CA VAL A 80 -10.21 -7.25 16.04
C VAL A 80 -10.06 -7.81 14.63
N MET A 81 -9.59 -6.99 13.67
CA MET A 81 -9.55 -7.35 12.24
C MET A 81 -8.18 -7.15 11.60
N GLY A 82 -7.17 -6.77 12.38
CA GLY A 82 -5.81 -6.56 11.89
C GLY A 82 -5.07 -7.88 11.73
N TYR A 83 -4.27 -7.96 10.66
CA TYR A 83 -3.27 -9.00 10.50
C TYR A 83 -2.15 -8.84 11.53
N SER A 84 -1.60 -9.97 11.98
CA SER A 84 -0.35 -9.99 12.74
C SER A 84 0.79 -9.41 11.91
N ALA A 85 1.90 -9.03 12.56
CA ALA A 85 3.08 -8.56 11.84
C ALA A 85 3.64 -9.63 10.89
N GLU A 86 3.60 -10.89 11.31
CA GLU A 86 4.00 -12.05 10.53
C GLU A 86 3.09 -12.23 9.30
N GLU A 87 1.77 -12.19 9.49
CA GLU A 87 0.80 -12.28 8.39
C GLU A 87 0.95 -11.12 7.39
N GLY A 88 1.15 -9.91 7.91
CA GLY A 88 1.39 -8.72 7.10
C GLY A 88 2.66 -8.83 6.24
N ALA A 89 3.68 -9.54 6.71
CA ALA A 89 4.93 -9.74 5.97
C ALA A 89 4.82 -10.78 4.84
N LEU A 90 3.85 -11.70 4.89
CA LEU A 90 3.76 -12.83 3.95
C LEU A 90 3.70 -12.40 2.48
N THR A 91 2.95 -11.34 2.17
CA THR A 91 2.83 -10.86 0.78
C THR A 91 4.17 -10.34 0.26
N GLN A 92 4.93 -9.62 1.09
CA GLN A 92 6.26 -9.13 0.69
C GLN A 92 7.25 -10.27 0.54
N LEU A 93 7.22 -11.24 1.46
CA LEU A 93 8.07 -12.42 1.39
C LEU A 93 7.78 -13.22 0.11
N TYR A 94 6.50 -13.49 -0.19
CA TYR A 94 6.10 -14.14 -1.44
C TYR A 94 6.63 -13.40 -2.68
N LEU A 95 6.45 -12.07 -2.75
CA LEU A 95 6.91 -11.28 -3.89
C LEU A 95 8.45 -11.24 -4.02
N ALA A 96 9.17 -11.32 -2.90
CA ALA A 96 10.62 -11.23 -2.89
C ALA A 96 11.31 -12.59 -3.09
N THR A 97 10.69 -13.71 -2.69
CA THR A 97 11.37 -15.00 -2.61
C THR A 97 10.70 -16.12 -3.37
N SER A 98 9.46 -15.97 -3.85
CA SER A 98 8.77 -17.05 -4.56
C SER A 98 9.35 -17.21 -5.97
N PRO A 99 9.82 -18.42 -6.35
CA PRO A 99 10.23 -18.70 -7.74
C PRO A 99 9.09 -18.49 -8.74
N GLU A 100 7.84 -18.51 -8.28
CA GLU A 100 6.66 -18.24 -9.12
C GLU A 100 6.71 -16.85 -9.76
N ILE A 101 7.30 -15.85 -9.07
CA ILE A 101 7.41 -14.48 -9.60
C ILE A 101 8.22 -14.48 -10.89
N GLU A 102 9.35 -15.16 -10.91
CA GLU A 102 10.18 -15.27 -12.10
C GLU A 102 9.60 -16.26 -13.12
N ASN A 103 9.20 -17.45 -12.68
CA ASN A 103 8.74 -18.53 -13.56
C ASN A 103 7.48 -18.16 -14.35
N ARG A 104 6.65 -17.24 -13.85
CA ARG A 104 5.42 -16.79 -14.50
C ARG A 104 5.48 -15.33 -14.97
N ASP A 105 6.66 -14.72 -14.95
CA ASP A 105 6.89 -13.32 -15.35
C ASP A 105 5.91 -12.34 -14.68
N VAL A 106 5.82 -12.44 -13.35
CA VAL A 106 4.84 -11.69 -12.56
C VAL A 106 5.39 -10.30 -12.24
N THR A 107 5.01 -9.32 -13.05
CA THR A 107 5.37 -7.91 -12.85
C THR A 107 4.19 -6.98 -13.14
N GLY A 108 4.20 -5.80 -12.55
CA GLY A 108 3.17 -4.77 -12.68
C GLY A 108 1.84 -5.06 -11.99
N GLN A 109 1.77 -6.11 -11.16
CA GLN A 109 0.53 -6.59 -10.54
C GLN A 109 0.31 -5.97 -9.16
N TYR A 110 -0.95 -5.92 -8.73
CA TYR A 110 -1.35 -5.51 -7.39
C TYR A 110 -1.74 -6.73 -6.54
N PHE A 111 -1.17 -6.82 -5.35
CA PHE A 111 -1.43 -7.90 -4.41
C PHE A 111 -2.08 -7.37 -3.14
N ILE A 112 -3.14 -8.05 -2.71
CA ILE A 112 -3.78 -7.89 -1.40
C ILE A 112 -3.23 -8.95 -0.43
N PRO A 113 -3.55 -8.86 0.88
CA PRO A 113 -2.94 -9.70 1.90
C PRO A 113 -3.04 -11.19 1.59
N ILE A 114 -2.01 -11.91 2.05
CA ILE A 114 -1.79 -13.34 1.81
C ILE A 114 -1.64 -13.62 0.31
N ALA A 115 -0.77 -12.84 -0.35
CA ALA A 115 -0.28 -13.08 -1.71
C ALA A 115 -1.36 -13.26 -2.78
N LYS A 116 -2.55 -12.68 -2.58
CA LYS A 116 -3.65 -12.79 -3.53
C LYS A 116 -3.59 -11.62 -4.51
N ARG A 117 -3.60 -11.93 -5.81
CA ARG A 117 -3.69 -10.92 -6.87
C ARG A 117 -5.07 -10.27 -6.85
N ASP A 118 -5.11 -8.95 -6.95
CA ASP A 118 -6.35 -8.22 -7.17
C ASP A 118 -6.68 -8.28 -8.67
N PRO A 119 -7.83 -8.84 -9.08
CA PRO A 119 -8.20 -8.93 -10.49
C PRO A 119 -8.63 -7.59 -11.09
N VAL A 120 -8.82 -6.54 -10.28
CA VAL A 120 -9.36 -5.24 -10.72
C VAL A 120 -8.25 -4.19 -10.94
N MET A 121 -7.06 -4.37 -10.34
CA MET A 121 -5.96 -3.38 -10.28
C MET A 121 -4.69 -3.81 -11.01
#